data_AF-A0A7X9DAL8-F1
#
_entry.id   AF-A0A7X9DAL8-F1
#
_cell.length_a   1.000
_cell.length_b   1.000
_cell.length_c   1.000
_cell.angle_alpha   90.00
_cell.angle_beta   90.00
_cell.angle_gamma   90.00
#
_symmetry.space_group_name_H-M   'P 1'
#
loop_
_entity.id
_entity.type
_entity.pdbx_description
1 polymer ?
#
loop_
_entity_poly.entity_id
_entity_poly.type
_entity_poly.pdbx_seq_one_letter_code
_entity_poly.pdbx_strand_id
1 'polypeptide(L)'
;MTTDLDIAISIPDWGVYDEISEGLMSIGFEKSRMETQKFYFGDYELDIVPFGEVAKDKDNIYWPPDETFMMSVKGFNEILDDMVRVNVDEEFDIYITSLKGLFLLKWYAWLDRNNTKTKDAEDMCLILQEYFNIHAKEYAVKGYHDEVFEEEDFDIFSAGATWLAYDLLLLLDKKRANELAEELTRVLASAEESRLFEHMTIQNRSLKYEIFQKAITSMRDVFTAYAKEETK
;
A
#
# COMPACT_ATOMS: atom_id res chain seq x y z
N MET A 1 -2.98 14.56 -16.09
CA MET A 1 -3.97 13.51 -16.36
C MET A 1 -3.20 12.21 -16.47
N THR A 2 -3.69 11.16 -15.83
CA THR A 2 -3.17 9.80 -16.00
C THR A 2 -3.94 9.09 -17.11
N THR A 3 -3.29 8.19 -17.85
CA THR A 3 -3.93 7.31 -18.85
C THR A 3 -4.01 5.86 -18.35
N ASP A 4 -3.40 5.57 -17.19
CA ASP A 4 -3.48 4.29 -16.50
C ASP A 4 -4.58 4.26 -15.43
N LEU A 5 -5.29 3.13 -15.35
CA LEU A 5 -6.26 2.80 -14.32
C LEU A 5 -5.95 1.41 -13.75
N ASP A 6 -5.69 1.33 -12.45
CA ASP A 6 -5.50 0.08 -11.72
C ASP A 6 -6.81 -0.32 -10.99
N ILE A 7 -7.29 -1.54 -11.21
CA ILE A 7 -8.47 -2.10 -10.54
C ILE A 7 -8.11 -3.45 -9.90
N ALA A 8 -8.36 -3.56 -8.60
CA ALA A 8 -8.33 -4.84 -7.90
C ALA A 8 -9.75 -5.44 -7.85
N ILE A 9 -9.90 -6.72 -8.20
CA ILE A 9 -11.18 -7.42 -8.15
C ILE A 9 -11.12 -8.69 -7.31
N SER A 10 -12.01 -8.82 -6.33
CA SER A 10 -12.12 -10.04 -5.54
C SER A 10 -12.91 -11.07 -6.33
N ILE A 11 -12.33 -12.23 -6.61
CA ILE A 11 -12.94 -13.29 -7.39
C ILE A 11 -12.85 -14.65 -6.67
N PRO A 12 -13.88 -15.50 -6.82
CA PRO A 12 -13.87 -16.85 -6.24
C PRO A 12 -13.00 -17.83 -7.04
N ASP A 13 -12.91 -17.63 -8.36
CA ASP A 13 -12.15 -18.50 -9.25
C ASP A 13 -11.79 -17.79 -10.56
N TRP A 14 -10.86 -18.37 -11.31
CA TRP A 14 -10.37 -17.81 -12.57
C TRP A 14 -11.40 -17.73 -13.70
N GLY A 15 -12.49 -18.51 -13.64
CA GLY A 15 -13.58 -18.41 -14.61
C GLY A 15 -14.25 -17.05 -14.56
N VAL A 16 -14.40 -16.45 -13.37
CA VAL A 16 -14.91 -15.07 -13.22
C VAL A 16 -13.96 -14.06 -13.86
N TYR A 17 -12.65 -14.27 -13.76
CA TYR A 17 -11.68 -13.42 -14.45
C TYR A 17 -11.77 -13.53 -15.98
N ASP A 18 -12.02 -14.73 -16.49
CA ASP A 18 -12.23 -14.96 -17.92
C ASP A 18 -13.52 -14.25 -18.41
N GLU A 19 -14.62 -14.33 -17.65
CA GLU A 19 -15.86 -13.62 -17.96
C GLU A 19 -15.66 -12.09 -18.01
N ILE A 20 -14.93 -11.53 -17.04
CA ILE A 20 -14.60 -10.09 -17.01
C ILE A 20 -13.72 -9.72 -18.21
N SER A 21 -12.70 -10.54 -18.51
CA SER A 21 -11.82 -10.35 -19.66
C SER A 21 -12.60 -10.32 -20.97
N GLU A 22 -13.48 -11.30 -21.18
CA GLU A 22 -14.33 -11.39 -22.37
C GLU A 22 -15.31 -10.22 -22.47
N GLY A 23 -15.92 -9.83 -21.34
CA GLY A 23 -16.79 -8.67 -21.24
C GLY A 23 -16.11 -7.37 -21.70
N LEU A 24 -14.90 -7.10 -21.19
CA LEU A 24 -14.10 -5.94 -21.58
C LEU A 24 -13.74 -5.99 -23.06
N MET A 25 -13.30 -7.14 -23.56
CA MET A 25 -12.97 -7.31 -24.96
C MET A 25 -14.19 -7.09 -25.88
N SER A 26 -15.39 -7.48 -25.44
CA SER A 26 -16.63 -7.29 -26.20
C SER A 26 -17.01 -5.81 -26.38
N ILE A 27 -16.58 -4.93 -25.47
CA ILE A 27 -16.83 -3.49 -25.52
C ILE A 27 -15.65 -2.69 -26.10
N GLY A 28 -14.64 -3.37 -26.64
CA GLY A 28 -13.55 -2.75 -27.42
C GLY A 28 -12.20 -2.65 -26.71
N PHE A 29 -12.03 -3.25 -25.52
CA PHE A 29 -10.70 -3.38 -24.92
C PHE A 29 -9.86 -4.45 -25.64
N GLU A 30 -8.55 -4.24 -25.71
CA GLU A 30 -7.59 -5.22 -26.21
C GLU A 30 -6.75 -5.77 -25.05
N LYS A 31 -6.79 -7.09 -24.82
CA LYS A 31 -5.98 -7.74 -23.78
C LYS A 31 -4.50 -7.81 -24.22
N SER A 32 -3.60 -7.45 -23.31
CA SER A 32 -2.15 -7.52 -23.55
C SER A 32 -1.70 -8.97 -23.76
N ARG A 33 -0.74 -9.15 -24.66
CA ARG A 33 -0.11 -10.45 -24.92
C ARG A 33 1.09 -10.74 -24.01
N MET A 34 1.58 -9.72 -23.31
CA MET A 34 2.81 -9.78 -22.51
C MET A 34 2.53 -9.68 -21.02
N GLU A 35 1.49 -8.96 -20.63
CA GLU A 35 1.14 -8.66 -19.23
C GLU A 35 -0.27 -9.18 -18.97
N THR A 36 -0.40 -10.22 -18.15
CA THR A 36 -1.65 -10.98 -18.01
C THR A 36 -2.81 -10.17 -17.43
N GLN A 37 -2.49 -9.16 -16.62
CA GLN A 37 -3.43 -8.26 -15.96
C GLN A 37 -3.85 -7.06 -16.84
N LYS A 38 -3.15 -6.80 -17.96
CA LYS A 38 -3.27 -5.53 -18.68
C LYS A 38 -4.22 -5.58 -19.88
N PHE A 39 -5.00 -4.52 -20.04
CA PHE A 39 -5.89 -4.24 -21.17
C PHE A 39 -5.66 -2.82 -21.70
N TYR A 40 -6.05 -2.58 -22.95
CA TYR A 40 -5.93 -1.29 -23.62
C TYR A 40 -7.27 -0.85 -24.22
N PHE A 41 -7.58 0.45 -24.15
CA PHE A 41 -8.69 1.06 -24.87
C PHE A 41 -8.23 2.34 -25.54
N GLY A 42 -7.80 2.25 -26.81
CA GLY A 42 -7.07 3.34 -27.45
C GLY A 42 -5.75 3.61 -26.71
N ASP A 43 -5.55 4.84 -26.24
CA ASP A 43 -4.36 5.24 -25.48
C ASP A 43 -4.49 5.00 -23.95
N TYR A 44 -5.62 4.45 -23.50
CA TYR A 44 -5.85 4.15 -22.09
C TYR A 44 -5.35 2.75 -21.73
N GLU A 45 -4.65 2.65 -20.60
CA GLU A 45 -4.18 1.40 -20.01
C GLU A 45 -5.06 1.03 -18.80
N LEU A 46 -5.46 -0.24 -18.71
CA LEU A 46 -6.25 -0.78 -17.61
C LEU A 46 -5.56 -2.03 -17.07
N ASP A 47 -5.11 -1.99 -15.82
CA ASP A 47 -4.58 -3.14 -15.11
C ASP A 47 -5.68 -3.72 -14.20
N ILE A 48 -6.05 -4.98 -14.41
CA ILE A 48 -7.02 -5.71 -13.56
C ILE A 48 -6.31 -6.81 -12.78
N VAL A 49 -6.18 -6.60 -11.49
CA VAL A 49 -5.51 -7.54 -10.58
C VAL A 49 -6.56 -8.32 -9.80
N PRO A 50 -6.72 -9.64 -10.08
CA PRO A 50 -7.61 -10.47 -9.31
C PRO A 50 -7.02 -10.81 -7.93
N PHE A 51 -7.85 -10.89 -6.90
CA PHE A 51 -7.49 -11.37 -5.57
C PHE A 51 -8.67 -12.12 -4.95
N GLY A 52 -8.56 -12.55 -3.69
CA GLY A 52 -9.61 -13.31 -3.01
C GLY A 52 -9.29 -14.81 -2.98
N GLU A 53 -10.27 -15.67 -3.28
CA GLU A 53 -10.11 -17.13 -3.14
C GLU A 53 -9.13 -17.74 -4.16
N VAL A 54 -8.81 -17.00 -5.23
CA VAL A 54 -7.75 -17.37 -6.18
C VAL A 54 -6.34 -17.22 -5.62
N ALA A 55 -6.16 -16.49 -4.51
CA ALA A 55 -4.88 -16.36 -3.85
C ALA A 55 -4.49 -17.68 -3.15
N LYS A 56 -3.26 -18.12 -3.40
CA LYS A 56 -2.65 -19.32 -2.81
C LYS A 56 -1.66 -18.91 -1.72
N ASP A 57 -0.70 -19.79 -1.41
CA ASP A 57 0.28 -19.61 -0.35
C ASP A 57 0.93 -18.21 -0.33
N LYS A 58 0.97 -17.62 0.86
CA LYS A 58 1.57 -16.29 1.13
C LYS A 58 0.97 -15.15 0.29
N ASP A 59 -0.35 -15.21 0.03
CA ASP A 59 -1.09 -14.16 -0.65
C ASP A 59 -0.63 -13.96 -2.10
N ASN A 60 -0.27 -15.03 -2.80
CA ASN A 60 0.16 -14.97 -4.20
C ASN A 60 -0.89 -15.56 -5.13
N ILE A 61 -1.11 -14.90 -6.26
CA ILE A 61 -1.85 -15.45 -7.38
C ILE A 61 -0.87 -16.00 -8.42
N TYR A 62 -1.29 -17.06 -9.10
CA TYR A 62 -0.54 -17.70 -10.18
C TYR A 62 -1.44 -17.74 -11.40
N TRP A 63 -1.05 -17.02 -12.45
CA TRP A 63 -1.91 -16.83 -13.61
C TRP A 63 -2.05 -18.12 -14.43
N PRO A 64 -3.27 -18.60 -14.69
CA PRO A 64 -3.50 -19.79 -15.51
C PRO A 64 -3.19 -19.51 -16.99
N PRO A 65 -3.06 -20.58 -17.81
CA PRO A 65 -3.05 -21.99 -17.41
C PRO A 65 -1.68 -22.46 -16.91
N ASP A 66 -0.61 -21.73 -17.23
CA ASP A 66 0.76 -22.20 -16.99
C ASP A 66 1.22 -22.03 -15.54
N GLU A 67 0.58 -21.13 -14.77
CA GLU A 67 0.93 -20.79 -13.38
C GLU A 67 2.40 -20.38 -13.19
N THR A 68 3.07 -19.96 -14.27
CA THR A 68 4.49 -19.58 -14.27
C THR A 68 4.70 -18.13 -13.82
N PHE A 69 3.69 -17.28 -14.02
CA PHE A 69 3.72 -15.89 -13.60
C PHE A 69 3.02 -15.74 -12.24
N MET A 70 3.80 -15.32 -11.26
CA MET A 70 3.37 -15.10 -9.87
C MET A 70 3.26 -13.60 -9.60
N MET A 71 2.19 -13.21 -8.93
CA MET A 71 2.00 -11.85 -8.42
C MET A 71 1.51 -11.91 -6.98
N SER A 72 2.13 -11.13 -6.11
CA SER A 72 1.67 -10.92 -4.73
C SER A 72 0.45 -10.00 -4.74
N VAL A 73 -0.59 -10.43 -4.02
CA VAL A 73 -1.79 -9.64 -3.70
C VAL A 73 -1.86 -9.38 -2.19
N LYS A 74 -0.71 -9.45 -1.51
CA LYS A 74 -0.59 -9.17 -0.08
C LYS A 74 -1.08 -7.75 0.24
N GLY A 75 -1.91 -7.62 1.27
CA GLY A 75 -2.51 -6.34 1.64
C GLY A 75 -3.88 -6.08 1.01
N PHE A 76 -4.31 -6.83 -0.03
CA PHE A 76 -5.57 -6.54 -0.72
C PHE A 76 -6.78 -6.86 0.15
N ASN A 77 -6.73 -7.94 0.93
CA ASN A 77 -7.81 -8.30 1.85
C ASN A 77 -7.87 -7.33 3.03
N GLU A 78 -6.71 -6.91 3.55
CA GLU A 78 -6.59 -6.01 4.69
C GLU A 78 -7.21 -4.62 4.45
N ILE A 79 -7.26 -4.17 3.19
CA ILE A 79 -7.81 -2.84 2.86
C ILE A 79 -9.31 -2.85 2.53
N LEU A 80 -9.95 -4.01 2.43
CA LEU A 80 -11.36 -4.13 2.00
C LEU A 80 -12.31 -3.34 2.91
N ASP A 81 -12.12 -3.45 4.23
CA ASP A 81 -12.99 -2.82 5.22
C ASP A 81 -12.75 -1.30 5.37
N ASP A 82 -11.73 -0.77 4.69
CA ASP A 82 -11.30 0.63 4.80
C ASP A 82 -11.37 1.39 3.47
N MET A 83 -12.06 0.82 2.48
CA MET A 83 -12.25 1.48 1.19
C MET A 83 -13.14 2.72 1.30
N VAL A 84 -12.73 3.79 0.62
CA VAL A 84 -13.51 5.02 0.49
C VAL A 84 -14.48 4.85 -0.67
N ARG A 85 -15.77 4.96 -0.37
CA ARG A 85 -16.83 4.96 -1.38
C ARG A 85 -16.94 6.34 -2.04
N VAL A 86 -16.75 6.39 -3.35
CA VAL A 86 -16.96 7.56 -4.20
C VAL A 86 -18.15 7.30 -5.11
N ASN A 87 -19.15 8.16 -5.04
CA ASN A 87 -20.28 8.09 -5.95
C ASN A 87 -19.98 8.94 -7.21
N VAL A 88 -20.15 8.34 -8.39
CA VAL A 88 -19.94 8.99 -9.68
C VAL A 88 -21.29 9.29 -10.30
N ASP A 89 -21.56 10.59 -10.48
CA ASP A 89 -22.75 11.14 -11.14
C ASP A 89 -24.10 10.61 -10.63
N GLU A 90 -24.19 10.15 -9.38
CA GLU A 90 -25.37 9.46 -8.82
C GLU A 90 -25.76 8.16 -9.54
N GLU A 91 -24.89 7.65 -10.43
CA GLU A 91 -25.15 6.48 -11.25
C GLU A 91 -24.55 5.20 -10.65
N PHE A 92 -23.31 5.28 -10.14
CA PHE A 92 -22.62 4.13 -9.57
C PHE A 92 -21.60 4.53 -8.51
N ASP A 93 -21.19 3.54 -7.72
CA ASP A 93 -20.16 3.71 -6.70
C ASP A 93 -18.84 3.07 -7.15
N ILE A 94 -17.74 3.79 -6.94
CA ILE A 94 -16.38 3.28 -7.01
C ILE A 94 -15.81 3.21 -5.60
N TYR A 95 -15.10 2.13 -5.31
CA TYR A 95 -14.36 1.97 -4.07
C TYR A 95 -12.89 2.25 -4.35
N ILE A 96 -12.32 3.24 -3.66
CA ILE A 96 -10.90 3.57 -3.75
C ILE A 96 -10.23 3.23 -2.42
N THR A 97 -8.96 2.81 -2.48
CA THR A 97 -8.20 2.55 -1.26
C THR A 97 -8.00 3.86 -0.48
N SER A 98 -8.06 3.77 0.85
CA SER A 98 -7.71 4.89 1.72
C SER A 98 -6.22 5.24 1.61
N LEU A 99 -5.80 6.37 2.18
CA LEU A 99 -4.39 6.76 2.16
C LEU A 99 -3.49 5.76 2.90
N LYS A 100 -3.95 5.24 4.05
CA LYS A 100 -3.24 4.19 4.81
C LYS A 100 -3.23 2.85 4.08
N GLY A 101 -4.34 2.48 3.44
CA GLY A 101 -4.41 1.29 2.60
C GLY A 101 -3.48 1.38 1.40
N LEU A 102 -3.41 2.54 0.74
CA LEU A 102 -2.49 2.78 -0.36
C LEU A 102 -1.02 2.64 0.08
N PHE A 103 -0.66 3.19 1.24
CA PHE A 103 0.67 3.02 1.80
C PHE A 103 1.01 1.54 2.01
N LEU A 104 0.08 0.77 2.59
CA LEU A 104 0.27 -0.68 2.82
C LEU A 104 0.51 -1.43 1.51
N LEU A 105 -0.28 -1.15 0.48
CA LEU A 105 -0.10 -1.76 -0.85
C LEU A 105 1.24 -1.38 -1.48
N LYS A 106 1.66 -0.11 -1.36
CA LYS A 106 2.95 0.36 -1.88
C LYS A 106 4.12 -0.27 -1.13
N TRP A 107 3.98 -0.50 0.18
CA TRP A 107 4.97 -1.20 0.98
C TRP A 107 5.20 -2.63 0.47
N TYR A 108 4.14 -3.41 0.27
CA TYR A 108 4.28 -4.77 -0.25
C TYR A 108 4.79 -4.80 -1.69
N ALA A 109 4.28 -3.93 -2.56
CA ALA A 109 4.79 -3.80 -3.92
C ALA A 109 6.29 -3.46 -3.94
N TRP A 110 6.73 -2.56 -3.06
CA TRP A 110 8.15 -2.21 -2.91
C TRP A 110 8.97 -3.39 -2.43
N LEU A 111 8.53 -4.15 -1.43
CA LEU A 111 9.24 -5.35 -0.96
C LEU A 111 9.47 -6.36 -2.11
N ASP A 112 8.49 -6.52 -2.99
CA ASP A 112 8.58 -7.47 -4.10
C ASP A 112 9.49 -6.99 -5.25
N ARG A 113 9.53 -5.68 -5.52
CA ARG A 113 10.17 -5.14 -6.73
C ARG A 113 11.16 -3.99 -6.53
N ASN A 114 11.64 -3.75 -5.30
CA ASN A 114 12.65 -2.72 -5.04
C ASN A 114 14.00 -2.96 -5.74
N ASN A 115 14.25 -4.13 -6.31
CA ASN A 115 15.44 -4.35 -7.15
C ASN A 115 15.37 -3.63 -8.50
N THR A 116 14.17 -3.28 -8.97
CA THR A 116 13.94 -2.79 -10.33
C THR A 116 13.08 -1.53 -10.41
N LYS A 117 12.32 -1.19 -9.37
CA LYS A 117 11.50 0.03 -9.31
C LYS A 117 11.71 0.81 -8.02
N THR A 118 11.76 2.13 -8.15
CA THR A 118 11.90 3.08 -7.04
C THR A 118 10.58 3.75 -6.68
N LYS A 119 9.67 3.88 -7.67
CA LYS A 119 8.42 4.63 -7.60
C LYS A 119 7.55 4.30 -6.38
N ASP A 120 7.48 3.04 -5.95
CA ASP A 120 6.66 2.67 -4.78
C ASP A 120 7.17 3.33 -3.49
N ALA A 121 8.48 3.45 -3.31
CA ALA A 121 9.05 4.17 -2.17
C ALA A 121 8.94 5.68 -2.29
N GLU A 122 9.00 6.22 -3.52
CA GLU A 122 8.74 7.64 -3.78
C GLU A 122 7.29 7.99 -3.42
N ASP A 123 6.33 7.16 -3.82
CA ASP A 123 4.91 7.31 -3.48
C ASP A 123 4.69 7.21 -1.96
N MET A 124 5.31 6.22 -1.28
CA MET A 124 5.26 6.11 0.19
C MET A 124 5.83 7.36 0.88
N CYS A 125 6.92 7.92 0.36
CA CYS A 125 7.52 9.14 0.91
C CYS A 125 6.56 10.32 0.82
N LEU A 126 5.88 10.49 -0.33
CA LEU A 126 4.88 11.54 -0.52
C LEU A 126 3.71 11.38 0.46
N ILE A 127 3.24 10.14 0.69
CA ILE A 127 2.19 9.87 1.68
C ILE A 127 2.66 10.32 3.07
N LEU A 128 3.87 9.95 3.48
CA LEU A 128 4.43 10.32 4.79
C LEU A 128 4.59 11.83 4.96
N GLN A 129 4.99 12.56 3.90
CA GLN A 129 5.12 14.02 3.92
C GLN A 129 3.79 14.72 4.21
N GLU A 130 2.69 14.20 3.68
CA GLU A 130 1.39 14.86 3.74
C GLU A 130 0.48 14.30 4.86
N TYR A 131 0.78 13.12 5.39
CA TYR A 131 -0.11 12.40 6.32
C TYR A 131 -0.51 13.25 7.53
N PHE A 132 0.47 13.89 8.18
CA PHE A 132 0.19 14.77 9.30
C PHE A 132 -0.72 15.93 8.90
N ASN A 133 -0.42 16.63 7.80
CA ASN A 133 -1.19 17.81 7.38
C ASN A 133 -2.64 17.46 7.03
N ILE A 134 -2.86 16.30 6.42
CA ILE A 134 -4.19 15.79 6.06
C ILE A 134 -5.03 15.54 7.32
N HIS A 135 -4.43 14.94 8.36
CA HIS A 135 -5.16 14.46 9.53
C HIS A 135 -5.13 15.39 10.75
N ALA A 136 -4.19 16.34 10.83
CA ALA A 136 -3.89 17.13 12.04
C ALA A 136 -5.13 17.79 12.68
N LYS A 137 -6.00 18.40 11.86
CA LYS A 137 -7.21 19.06 12.38
C LYS A 137 -8.17 18.06 13.02
N GLU A 138 -8.37 16.92 12.39
CA GLU A 138 -9.29 15.90 12.88
C GLU A 138 -8.73 15.22 14.12
N TYR A 139 -7.45 14.86 14.11
CA TYR A 139 -6.83 14.09 15.18
C TYR A 139 -6.66 14.93 16.44
N ALA A 140 -6.31 16.22 16.30
CA ALA A 140 -6.26 17.15 17.44
C ALA A 140 -7.63 17.36 18.11
N VAL A 141 -8.74 17.32 17.35
CA VAL A 141 -10.09 17.42 17.93
C VAL A 141 -10.47 16.15 18.70
N LYS A 142 -9.98 15.00 18.25
CA LYS A 142 -10.27 13.68 18.85
C LYS A 142 -9.33 13.32 20.01
N GLY A 143 -8.20 14.00 20.14
CA GLY A 143 -7.10 13.58 21.02
C GLY A 143 -6.51 12.23 20.58
N TYR A 144 -6.44 12.00 19.26
CA TYR A 144 -6.03 10.72 18.69
C TYR A 144 -4.50 10.62 18.64
N HIS A 145 -3.94 9.78 19.52
CA HIS A 145 -2.50 9.60 19.70
C HIS A 145 -1.76 10.93 19.88
N ASP A 146 -2.18 11.72 20.88
CA ASP A 146 -1.60 13.05 21.17
C ASP A 146 -0.13 12.99 21.62
N GLU A 147 0.37 11.81 22.02
CA GLU A 147 1.77 11.58 22.35
C GLU A 147 2.74 12.00 21.21
N VAL A 148 2.28 12.06 19.95
CA VAL A 148 3.10 12.57 18.83
C VAL A 148 3.49 14.04 18.99
N PHE A 149 2.71 14.83 19.72
CA PHE A 149 2.99 16.24 19.99
C PHE A 149 3.97 16.44 21.15
N GLU A 150 4.25 15.38 21.93
CA GLU A 150 5.14 15.43 23.09
C GLU A 150 6.60 15.15 22.72
N GLU A 151 6.90 14.83 21.45
CA GLU A 151 8.27 14.60 20.98
C GLU A 151 9.14 15.87 21.08
N GLU A 152 10.29 15.77 21.77
CA GLU A 152 11.22 16.92 22.00
C GLU A 152 11.66 17.59 20.68
N ASP A 153 11.92 16.79 19.65
CA ASP A 153 12.29 17.25 18.30
C ASP A 153 11.13 17.04 17.32
N PHE A 154 9.96 17.60 17.63
CA PHE A 154 8.75 17.48 16.81
C PHE A 154 9.04 17.80 15.34
N ASP A 155 8.70 16.86 14.47
CA ASP A 155 8.82 16.98 13.02
C ASP A 155 7.56 16.39 12.36
N ILE A 156 7.05 17.11 11.36
CA ILE A 156 5.78 16.78 10.70
C ILE A 156 5.86 15.42 9.99
N PHE A 157 7.02 15.09 9.41
CA PHE A 157 7.21 13.83 8.69
C PHE A 157 7.26 12.65 9.66
N SER A 158 8.00 12.76 10.78
CA SER A 158 8.00 11.69 11.79
C SER A 158 6.66 11.55 12.52
N ALA A 159 6.00 12.66 12.87
CA ALA A 159 4.67 12.63 13.49
C ALA A 159 3.61 12.01 12.56
N GLY A 160 3.64 12.36 11.26
CA GLY A 160 2.80 11.75 10.23
C GLY A 160 3.03 10.25 10.09
N ALA A 161 4.29 9.81 10.12
CA ALA A 161 4.65 8.39 10.10
C ALA A 161 4.11 7.63 11.33
N THR A 162 4.23 8.22 12.52
CA THR A 162 3.69 7.62 13.76
C THR A 162 2.17 7.45 13.69
N TRP A 163 1.43 8.48 13.27
CA TRP A 163 -0.01 8.38 13.08
C TRP A 163 -0.40 7.36 12.02
N LEU A 164 0.31 7.34 10.88
CA LEU A 164 0.09 6.32 9.85
C LEU A 164 0.30 4.91 10.40
N ALA A 165 1.29 4.68 11.27
CA ALA A 165 1.48 3.36 11.88
C ALA A 165 0.31 2.96 12.77
N TYR A 166 -0.21 3.86 13.61
CA TYR A 166 -1.41 3.57 14.41
C TYR A 166 -2.64 3.30 13.54
N ASP A 167 -2.81 4.07 12.48
CA ASP A 167 -3.88 3.89 11.52
C ASP A 167 -3.77 2.55 10.76
N LEU A 168 -2.55 2.14 10.39
CA LEU A 168 -2.29 0.83 9.78
C LEU A 168 -2.67 -0.32 10.72
N LEU A 169 -2.55 -0.16 12.04
CA LEU A 169 -3.00 -1.19 13.00
C LEU A 169 -4.52 -1.44 12.96
N LEU A 170 -5.30 -0.51 12.40
CA LEU A 170 -6.74 -0.74 12.16
C LEU A 170 -6.99 -1.73 11.01
N LEU A 171 -6.00 -1.95 10.14
CA LEU A 171 -6.07 -2.87 8.99
C LEU A 171 -5.38 -4.22 9.25
N LEU A 172 -4.47 -4.26 10.22
CA LEU A 172 -3.53 -5.36 10.40
C LEU A 172 -3.87 -6.22 11.61
N ASP A 173 -3.86 -7.54 11.42
CA ASP A 173 -3.78 -8.46 12.55
C ASP A 173 -2.37 -8.41 13.20
N LYS A 174 -2.24 -9.03 14.38
CA LYS A 174 -0.95 -9.06 15.12
C LYS A 174 0.18 -9.71 14.33
N LYS A 175 -0.13 -10.73 13.51
CA LYS A 175 0.87 -11.44 12.72
C LYS A 175 1.44 -10.50 11.66
N ARG A 176 0.59 -9.79 10.93
CA ARG A 176 0.98 -8.81 9.91
C ARG A 176 1.71 -7.62 10.51
N ALA A 177 1.23 -7.09 11.63
CA ALA A 177 1.92 -6.02 12.34
C ALA A 177 3.34 -6.45 12.76
N ASN A 178 3.50 -7.68 13.26
CA ASN A 178 4.83 -8.22 13.59
C ASN A 178 5.71 -8.40 12.34
N GLU A 179 5.16 -8.91 11.22
CA GLU A 179 5.90 -8.99 9.94
C GLU A 179 6.40 -7.61 9.50
N LEU A 180 5.56 -6.56 9.58
CA LEU A 180 5.99 -5.19 9.26
C LEU A 180 7.08 -4.69 10.22
N ALA A 181 6.93 -4.93 11.53
CA ALA A 181 7.95 -4.55 12.52
C ALA A 181 9.32 -5.20 12.24
N GLU A 182 9.33 -6.48 11.86
CA GLU A 182 10.54 -7.22 11.50
C GLU A 182 11.19 -6.69 10.22
N GLU A 183 10.39 -6.35 9.20
CA GLU A 183 10.91 -5.74 7.96
C GLU A 183 11.48 -4.34 8.21
N LEU A 184 10.78 -3.48 8.96
CA LEU A 184 11.29 -2.15 9.31
C LEU A 184 12.55 -2.24 10.18
N THR A 185 12.65 -3.24 11.05
CA THR A 185 13.86 -3.51 11.82
C THR A 185 15.03 -3.86 10.91
N ARG A 186 14.81 -4.66 9.86
CA ARG A 186 15.86 -4.97 8.87
C ARG A 186 16.29 -3.73 8.09
N VAL A 187 15.32 -2.93 7.63
CA VAL A 187 15.58 -1.64 6.95
C VAL A 187 16.45 -0.72 7.81
N LEU A 188 16.16 -0.64 9.12
CA LEU A 188 16.93 0.18 10.05
C LEU A 188 18.30 -0.41 10.43
N ALA A 189 18.45 -1.73 10.41
CA ALA A 189 19.74 -2.38 10.68
C ALA A 189 20.76 -2.13 9.54
N SER A 190 20.29 -1.97 8.31
CA SER A 190 21.10 -1.63 7.14
C SER A 190 20.87 -0.19 6.68
N ALA A 191 20.62 0.73 7.60
CA ALA A 191 20.12 2.07 7.27
C ALA A 191 21.04 2.80 6.26
N GLU A 192 22.36 2.77 6.46
CA GLU A 192 23.33 3.47 5.58
C GLU A 192 23.33 2.93 4.13
N GLU A 193 22.90 1.68 3.94
CA GLU A 193 22.78 1.00 2.66
C GLU A 193 21.31 0.68 2.32
N SER A 194 20.36 1.33 3.01
CA SER A 194 18.95 1.02 2.91
C SER A 194 18.42 1.53 1.58
N ARG A 195 18.03 0.59 0.72
CA ARG A 195 17.36 0.92 -0.54
C ARG A 195 16.07 1.69 -0.33
N LEU A 196 15.38 1.48 0.80
CA LEU A 196 14.18 2.25 1.09
C LEU A 196 14.54 3.73 1.21
N PHE A 197 15.59 4.04 1.95
CA PHE A 197 16.02 5.41 2.19
C PHE A 197 16.60 6.02 0.91
N GLU A 198 17.41 5.25 0.17
CA GLU A 198 17.88 5.66 -1.16
C GLU A 198 16.71 6.05 -2.06
N HIS A 199 15.71 5.17 -2.22
CA HIS A 199 14.59 5.40 -3.12
C HIS A 199 13.71 6.58 -2.66
N MET A 200 13.42 6.70 -1.36
CA MET A 200 12.63 7.80 -0.82
C MET A 200 13.30 9.17 -1.04
N THR A 201 14.63 9.23 -1.10
CA THR A 201 15.38 10.48 -1.28
C THR A 201 15.51 10.95 -2.73
N ILE A 202 15.22 10.10 -3.73
CA ILE A 202 15.39 10.41 -5.16
C ILE A 202 14.71 11.74 -5.54
N GLN A 203 13.44 11.89 -5.14
CA GLN A 203 12.64 13.10 -5.37
C GLN A 203 12.67 14.08 -4.18
N ASN A 204 13.23 13.68 -3.03
CA ASN A 204 13.12 14.40 -1.76
C ASN A 204 14.48 14.75 -1.15
N ARG A 205 15.40 15.27 -1.97
CA ARG A 205 16.79 15.55 -1.57
C ARG A 205 16.95 16.57 -0.42
N SER A 206 15.89 17.34 -0.12
CA SER A 206 15.88 18.28 0.99
C SER A 206 15.60 17.62 2.34
N LEU A 207 14.96 16.44 2.36
CA LEU A 207 14.72 15.71 3.59
C LEU A 207 16.04 15.11 4.10
N LYS A 208 16.36 15.40 5.36
CA LYS A 208 17.53 14.86 6.00
C LYS A 208 17.32 13.38 6.28
N TYR A 209 18.39 12.62 6.13
CA TYR A 209 18.42 11.20 6.43
C TYR A 209 17.94 10.89 7.86
N GLU A 210 18.29 11.73 8.84
CA GLU A 210 17.87 11.53 10.24
C GLU A 210 16.34 11.55 10.40
N ILE A 211 15.62 12.34 9.59
CA ILE A 211 14.16 12.43 9.61
C ILE A 211 13.53 11.12 9.13
N PHE A 212 14.06 10.52 8.06
CA PHE A 212 13.61 9.20 7.59
C PHE A 212 13.86 8.12 8.63
N GLN A 213 15.05 8.11 9.23
CA GLN A 213 15.39 7.14 10.26
C GLN A 213 14.47 7.27 11.47
N LYS A 214 14.14 8.50 11.88
CA LYS A 214 13.20 8.78 12.97
C LYS A 214 11.80 8.27 12.63
N ALA A 215 11.25 8.65 11.49
CA ALA A 215 9.93 8.19 11.05
C ALA A 215 9.79 6.67 11.02
N ILE A 216 10.76 5.98 10.40
CA ILE A 216 10.74 4.52 10.26
C ILE A 216 10.96 3.83 11.61
N THR A 217 11.74 4.45 12.50
CA THR A 217 11.87 4.01 13.91
C THR A 217 10.54 4.10 14.63
N SER A 218 9.83 5.23 14.55
CA SER A 218 8.53 5.41 15.21
C SER A 218 7.50 4.40 14.71
N MET A 219 7.41 4.17 13.39
CA MET A 219 6.52 3.15 12.83
C MET A 219 6.82 1.74 13.37
N ARG A 220 8.10 1.37 13.37
CA ARG A 220 8.58 0.07 13.87
C ARG A 220 8.26 -0.11 15.35
N ASP A 221 8.38 0.94 16.15
CA ASP A 221 8.11 0.91 17.59
C ASP A 221 6.61 0.73 17.87
N VAL A 222 5.74 1.43 17.14
CA VAL A 222 4.27 1.26 17.21
C VAL A 222 3.87 -0.18 16.92
N PHE A 223 4.34 -0.75 15.80
CA PHE A 223 4.02 -2.14 15.44
C PHE A 223 4.60 -3.16 16.43
N THR A 224 5.80 -2.91 16.94
CA THR A 224 6.45 -3.78 17.95
C THR A 224 5.67 -3.77 19.27
N ALA A 225 5.18 -2.62 19.70
CA ALA A 225 4.36 -2.49 20.90
C ALA A 225 3.07 -3.30 20.76
N TYR A 226 2.34 -3.09 19.65
CA TYR A 226 1.09 -3.81 19.38
C TYR A 226 1.27 -5.33 19.30
N ALA A 227 2.36 -5.81 18.67
CA ALA A 227 2.65 -7.24 18.58
C ALA A 227 2.95 -7.89 19.95
N LYS A 228 3.45 -7.12 20.93
CA LYS A 228 3.80 -7.59 22.28
C LYS A 228 2.64 -7.56 23.27
N GLU A 229 1.56 -6.85 23.00
CA GLU A 229 0.40 -6.83 23.89
C GLU A 229 -0.19 -8.25 23.99
N GLU A 230 -0.16 -8.86 25.17
CA GLU A 230 -0.86 -10.12 25.40
C GLU A 230 -2.37 -9.89 25.26
N THR A 231 -3.04 -10.78 24.52
CA THR A 231 -4.50 -10.76 24.41
C THR A 231 -5.08 -10.95 25.81
N LYS A 232 -5.68 -9.90 26.37
CA LYS A 232 -6.47 -10.00 27.61
C LYS A 232 -7.72 -10.84 27.39
#